data_AF-A0A931C908-F1
#
_entry.id   AF-A0A931C908-F1
#
_cell.length_a   1.000
_cell.length_b   1.000
_cell.length_c   1.000
_cell.angle_alpha   90.00
_cell.angle_beta   90.00
_cell.angle_gamma   90.00
#
_symmetry.space_group_name_H-M   'P 1'
#
loop_
_entity.id
_entity.type
_entity.pdbx_description
1 polymer ?
#
loop_
_entity_poly.entity_id
_entity_poly.type
_entity_poly.pdbx_seq_one_letter_code
_entity_poly.pdbx_strand_id
1 'polypeptide(L)'
;MVKRTDLVVPADLIAGLQIPPLAITDGAADPEWVEVPLSQWRFVKLRPLQRLPLDARSARSVRRAIRLAPWSLPAALVSLTAWWVYFHTDASLSLPGFLMALGAALSIHILALVQSHGMPKRLPYRTRFGELRIPDVPVEVAQQWVARNPGVTATDEPAPRPHSRRFYVRWSTGLLTASILLVVVLANNGREDSILFWMLVPTLIVVGITAALKIQSPRKIDGVRTWPPVNVDRRTR
;
A
#
# COMPACT_ATOMS: atom_id res chain seq x y z
N MET A 1 -15.42 -13.42 16.84
CA MET A 1 -14.62 -12.51 15.99
C MET A 1 -13.53 -11.90 16.88
N VAL A 2 -12.24 -12.08 16.57
CA VAL A 2 -11.15 -11.59 17.42
C VAL A 2 -11.08 -10.07 17.34
N LYS A 3 -11.06 -9.38 18.49
CA LYS A 3 -10.95 -7.92 18.55
C LYS A 3 -9.55 -7.50 18.12
N ARG A 4 -9.44 -6.50 17.24
CA ARG A 4 -8.17 -6.02 16.69
C ARG A 4 -8.00 -4.52 16.94
N THR A 5 -6.77 -4.08 17.08
CA THR A 5 -6.36 -2.68 17.31
C THR A 5 -5.05 -2.38 16.58
N ASP A 6 -4.73 -1.12 16.37
CA ASP A 6 -3.43 -0.73 15.82
C ASP A 6 -2.44 -0.48 16.97
N LEU A 7 -1.21 -0.97 16.84
CA LEU A 7 -0.11 -0.62 17.73
C LEU A 7 0.69 0.54 17.14
N VAL A 8 1.02 1.52 17.97
CA VAL A 8 1.93 2.63 17.66
C VAL A 8 3.15 2.54 18.54
N VAL A 9 4.30 2.38 17.90
CA VAL A 9 5.62 2.30 18.53
C VAL A 9 6.38 3.60 18.22
N PRO A 10 6.71 4.41 19.24
CA PRO A 10 7.54 5.60 19.09
C PRO A 10 8.88 5.30 18.41
N ALA A 11 9.39 6.26 17.63
CA ALA A 11 10.58 6.06 16.78
C ALA A 11 11.84 5.69 17.57
N ASP A 12 11.99 6.28 18.74
CA ASP A 12 13.06 6.06 19.72
C ASP A 12 13.03 4.66 20.34
N LEU A 13 11.85 4.04 20.45
CA LEU A 13 11.67 2.72 21.05
C LEU A 13 11.85 1.56 20.05
N ILE A 14 11.89 1.82 18.74
CA ILE A 14 11.94 0.76 17.71
C ILE A 14 13.17 -0.16 17.88
N ALA A 15 14.33 0.40 18.23
CA ALA A 15 15.57 -0.37 18.33
C ALA A 15 15.63 -1.27 19.58
N GLY A 16 14.94 -0.87 20.67
CA GLY A 16 14.93 -1.58 21.96
C GLY A 16 13.65 -2.38 22.22
N LEU A 17 12.82 -2.57 21.20
CA LEU A 17 11.48 -3.13 21.33
C LEU A 17 11.53 -4.60 21.81
N GLN A 18 10.96 -4.85 22.99
CA GLN A 18 10.78 -6.18 23.56
C GLN A 18 9.52 -6.82 22.98
N ILE A 19 9.70 -7.55 21.89
CA ILE A 19 8.59 -8.18 21.17
C ILE A 19 8.20 -9.50 21.86
N PRO A 20 6.95 -9.69 22.31
CA PRO A 20 6.50 -10.97 22.85
C PRO A 20 6.55 -12.08 21.77
N PRO A 21 6.77 -13.34 22.18
CA PRO A 21 6.84 -14.49 21.27
C PRO A 21 5.44 -14.94 20.86
N LEU A 22 4.59 -14.01 20.41
CA LEU A 22 3.27 -14.27 19.88
C LEU A 22 3.15 -13.69 18.47
N ALA A 23 2.51 -14.41 17.57
CA ALA A 23 2.27 -13.93 16.22
C ALA A 23 1.38 -12.67 16.26
N ILE A 24 1.82 -11.58 15.61
CA ILE A 24 1.04 -10.32 15.57
C ILE A 24 -0.23 -10.43 14.72
N THR A 25 -0.37 -11.49 13.92
CA THR A 25 -1.45 -11.67 12.95
C THR A 25 -2.67 -12.37 13.56
N ASP A 26 -2.45 -13.39 14.37
CA ASP A 26 -3.49 -14.24 14.97
C ASP A 26 -3.28 -14.56 16.46
N GLY A 27 -2.12 -14.20 17.04
CA GLY A 27 -1.79 -14.49 18.43
C GLY A 27 -1.25 -15.89 18.69
N ALA A 28 -0.89 -16.66 17.65
CA ALA A 28 -0.31 -17.99 17.81
C ALA A 28 0.97 -17.98 18.65
N ALA A 29 1.13 -19.01 19.49
CA ALA A 29 2.26 -19.15 20.43
C ALA A 29 3.56 -19.64 19.79
N ASP A 30 3.50 -20.14 18.55
CA ASP A 30 4.67 -20.57 17.76
C ASP A 30 4.84 -19.65 16.54
N PRO A 31 5.33 -18.41 16.73
CA PRO A 31 5.48 -17.48 15.63
C PRO A 31 6.75 -17.73 14.81
N GLU A 32 6.64 -17.52 13.51
CA GLU A 32 7.80 -17.42 12.63
C GLU A 32 8.26 -15.96 12.54
N TRP A 33 9.54 -15.73 12.86
CA TRP A 33 10.14 -14.40 12.73
C TRP A 33 10.56 -14.12 11.28
N VAL A 34 9.95 -13.11 10.68
CA VAL A 34 10.21 -12.73 9.29
C VAL A 34 10.49 -11.24 9.19
N GLU A 35 11.34 -10.85 8.25
CA GLU A 35 11.54 -9.46 7.87
C GLU A 35 10.31 -8.96 7.11
N VAL A 36 9.63 -7.96 7.65
CA VAL A 36 8.42 -7.38 7.07
C VAL A 36 8.75 -5.99 6.51
N PRO A 37 8.39 -5.68 5.24
CA PRO A 37 8.60 -4.35 4.67
C PRO A 37 7.75 -3.29 5.37
N LEU A 38 8.38 -2.17 5.73
CA LEU A 38 7.77 -1.03 6.42
C LEU A 38 7.16 0.00 5.46
N SER A 39 6.63 -0.46 4.31
CA SER A 39 6.09 0.40 3.26
C SER A 39 4.59 0.19 3.11
N GLN A 40 3.85 1.29 3.03
CA GLN A 40 2.45 1.26 2.61
C GLN A 40 2.31 0.90 1.12
N TRP A 41 3.38 1.12 0.34
CA TRP A 41 3.42 0.83 -1.08
C TRP A 41 4.05 -0.53 -1.30
N ARG A 42 3.19 -1.52 -1.54
CA ARG A 42 3.57 -2.93 -1.75
C ARG A 42 4.55 -3.16 -2.92
N PHE A 43 4.67 -2.17 -3.81
CA PHE A 43 5.45 -2.27 -5.06
C PHE A 43 6.69 -1.36 -5.11
N VAL A 44 6.91 -0.51 -4.11
CA VAL A 44 8.03 0.44 -4.08
C VAL A 44 8.95 0.07 -2.94
N LYS A 45 10.20 -0.31 -3.28
CA LYS A 45 11.34 -0.66 -2.41
C LYS A 45 10.94 -1.25 -1.05
N LEU A 46 11.14 -2.55 -0.87
CA LEU A 46 10.86 -3.28 0.38
C LEU A 46 11.69 -2.85 1.61
N ARG A 47 12.48 -1.77 1.53
CA ARG A 47 13.30 -1.27 2.62
C ARG A 47 12.75 0.06 3.12
N PRO A 48 12.70 0.31 4.43
CA PRO A 48 13.28 -0.51 5.51
C PRO A 48 12.45 -1.76 5.88
N LEU A 49 13.12 -2.78 6.44
CA LEU A 49 12.52 -4.03 6.90
C LEU A 49 12.51 -4.04 8.44
N GLN A 50 11.45 -4.60 9.04
CA GLN A 50 11.36 -4.85 10.49
C GLN A 50 11.11 -6.33 10.72
N ARG A 51 11.92 -6.95 11.58
CA ARG A 51 11.70 -8.34 11.99
C ARG A 51 10.50 -8.39 12.94
N LEU A 52 9.45 -9.11 12.55
CA LEU A 52 8.21 -9.27 13.32
C LEU A 52 7.79 -10.75 13.39
N PRO A 53 7.16 -11.17 14.50
CA PRO A 53 6.64 -12.52 14.65
C PRO A 53 5.30 -12.65 13.92
N LEU A 54 5.21 -13.52 12.92
CA LEU A 54 4.01 -13.77 12.13
C LEU A 54 3.57 -15.23 12.28
N ASP A 55 2.31 -15.52 12.01
CA ASP A 55 1.85 -16.89 11.82
C ASP A 55 2.51 -17.53 10.57
N ALA A 56 2.62 -18.86 10.56
CA ALA A 56 3.29 -19.60 9.49
C ALA A 56 2.71 -19.36 8.08
N ARG A 57 1.41 -19.02 7.97
CA ARG A 57 0.80 -18.72 6.66
C ARG A 57 1.21 -17.33 6.21
N SER A 58 1.09 -16.31 7.06
CA SER A 58 1.51 -14.94 6.73
C SER A 58 3.01 -14.84 6.50
N ALA A 59 3.82 -15.56 7.28
CA ALA A 59 5.27 -15.65 7.10
C ALA A 59 5.65 -16.16 5.69
N ARG A 60 5.02 -17.24 5.22
CA ARG A 60 5.22 -17.77 3.87
C ARG A 60 4.83 -16.77 2.78
N SER A 61 3.71 -16.07 2.95
CA SER A 61 3.26 -15.03 2.02
C SER A 61 4.25 -13.87 1.94
N VAL A 62 4.75 -13.38 3.09
CA VAL A 62 5.73 -12.29 3.15
C VAL A 62 7.05 -12.71 2.50
N ARG A 63 7.57 -13.90 2.80
CA ARG A 63 8.80 -14.42 2.16
C ARG A 63 8.65 -14.54 0.65
N ARG A 64 7.47 -14.98 0.17
CA ARG A 64 7.17 -15.04 -1.26
C ARG A 64 7.16 -13.64 -1.88
N ALA A 65 6.48 -12.69 -1.26
CA ALA A 65 6.44 -11.31 -1.72
C ALA A 65 7.85 -10.71 -1.82
N ILE A 66 8.70 -10.93 -0.80
CA ILE A 66 10.09 -10.46 -0.79
C ILE A 66 10.91 -11.11 -1.91
N ARG A 67 10.77 -12.43 -2.10
CA ARG A 67 11.45 -13.17 -3.17
C ARG A 67 11.04 -12.71 -4.56
N LEU A 68 9.78 -12.33 -4.74
CA LEU A 68 9.23 -11.94 -6.04
C LEU A 68 9.38 -10.45 -6.33
N ALA A 69 9.63 -9.60 -5.34
CA ALA A 69 9.72 -8.16 -5.54
C ALA A 69 10.80 -7.70 -6.54
N PRO A 70 11.99 -8.33 -6.63
CA PRO A 70 12.98 -7.98 -7.66
C PRO A 70 12.46 -8.15 -9.09
N TRP A 71 11.47 -9.03 -9.30
CA TRP A 71 10.89 -9.30 -10.61
C TRP A 71 9.85 -8.26 -11.05
N SER A 72 9.39 -7.40 -10.14
CA SER A 72 8.41 -6.36 -10.47
C SER A 72 8.93 -5.36 -11.49
N LEU A 73 10.22 -4.96 -11.39
CA LEU A 73 10.83 -4.01 -12.32
C LEU A 73 11.10 -4.64 -13.70
N PRO A 74 11.74 -5.82 -13.82
CA PRO A 74 11.84 -6.52 -15.10
C PRO A 74 10.49 -6.79 -15.76
N ALA A 75 9.48 -7.22 -15.00
CA ALA A 75 8.14 -7.41 -15.53
C ALA A 75 7.58 -6.09 -16.09
N ALA A 76 7.70 -4.99 -15.34
CA ALA A 76 7.26 -3.67 -15.81
C ALA A 76 8.00 -3.21 -17.07
N LEU A 77 9.32 -3.45 -17.16
CA LEU A 77 10.12 -3.11 -18.33
C LEU A 77 9.71 -3.96 -19.54
N VAL A 78 9.56 -5.27 -19.38
CA VAL A 78 9.10 -6.17 -20.45
C VAL A 78 7.71 -5.76 -20.94
N SER A 79 6.79 -5.42 -20.03
CA SER A 79 5.47 -4.90 -20.39
C SER A 79 5.55 -3.58 -21.16
N LEU A 80 6.39 -2.65 -20.71
CA LEU A 80 6.58 -1.36 -21.37
C LEU A 80 7.19 -1.53 -22.77
N THR A 81 8.17 -2.42 -22.91
CA THR A 81 8.81 -2.72 -24.20
C THR A 81 7.85 -3.42 -25.15
N ALA A 82 7.12 -4.45 -24.68
CA ALA A 82 6.11 -5.13 -25.49
C ALA A 82 5.01 -4.16 -25.94
N TRP A 83 4.59 -3.26 -25.04
CA TRP A 83 3.65 -2.20 -25.35
C TRP A 83 4.19 -1.22 -26.40
N TRP A 84 5.44 -0.75 -26.25
CA TRP A 84 6.09 0.11 -27.24
C TRP A 84 6.11 -0.58 -28.61
N VAL A 85 6.64 -1.80 -28.69
CA VAL A 85 6.74 -2.57 -29.93
C VAL A 85 5.38 -2.74 -30.59
N TYR A 86 4.35 -3.13 -29.82
CA TYR A 86 3.00 -3.30 -30.35
C TYR A 86 2.48 -2.04 -31.06
N PHE A 87 2.76 -0.86 -30.52
CA PHE A 87 2.23 0.40 -31.06
C PHE A 87 3.09 1.08 -32.12
N HIS A 88 4.40 0.78 -32.18
CA HIS A 88 5.32 1.43 -33.12
C HIS A 88 5.77 0.51 -34.26
N THR A 89 5.13 -0.66 -34.38
CA THR A 89 5.33 -1.58 -35.49
C THR A 89 3.98 -1.91 -36.12
N ASP A 90 4.00 -2.41 -37.36
CA ASP A 90 2.81 -2.93 -38.03
C ASP A 90 2.20 -4.16 -37.31
N ALA A 91 2.80 -4.61 -36.21
CA ALA A 91 2.28 -5.66 -35.35
C ALA A 91 0.95 -5.28 -34.65
N SER A 92 0.61 -3.98 -34.56
CA SER A 92 -0.65 -3.48 -33.99
C SER A 92 -1.91 -4.05 -34.67
N LEU A 93 -1.81 -4.43 -35.95
CA LEU A 93 -2.91 -5.00 -36.74
C LEU A 93 -2.91 -6.54 -36.73
N SER A 94 -1.91 -7.16 -36.09
CA SER A 94 -1.72 -8.62 -36.10
C SER A 94 -2.20 -9.27 -34.79
N LEU A 95 -2.91 -10.40 -34.90
CA LEU A 95 -3.34 -11.19 -33.73
C LEU A 95 -2.15 -11.60 -32.82
N PRO A 96 -0.98 -12.03 -33.34
CA PRO A 96 0.17 -12.35 -32.51
C PRO A 96 0.71 -11.14 -31.74
N GLY A 97 0.76 -9.96 -32.38
CA GLY A 97 1.15 -8.71 -31.73
C GLY A 97 0.21 -8.35 -30.59
N PHE A 98 -1.10 -8.48 -30.81
CA PHE A 98 -2.12 -8.23 -29.79
C PHE A 98 -1.98 -9.18 -28.59
N LEU A 99 -1.82 -10.48 -28.84
CA LEU A 99 -1.64 -11.48 -27.78
C LEU A 99 -0.36 -11.25 -26.95
N MET A 100 0.74 -10.85 -27.59
CA MET A 100 1.97 -10.49 -26.89
C MET A 100 1.77 -9.25 -26.00
N ALA A 101 1.14 -8.19 -26.53
CA ALA A 101 0.86 -6.98 -25.76
C ALA A 101 -0.05 -7.26 -24.56
N LEU A 102 -1.10 -8.07 -24.76
CA LEU A 102 -2.01 -8.50 -23.71
C LEU A 102 -1.30 -9.36 -22.66
N GLY A 103 -0.52 -10.35 -23.07
CA GLY A 103 0.26 -11.20 -22.16
C GLY A 103 1.25 -10.39 -21.31
N ALA A 104 1.91 -9.41 -21.94
CA ALA A 104 2.83 -8.52 -21.25
C ALA A 104 2.09 -7.61 -20.26
N ALA A 105 0.94 -7.03 -20.62
CA ALA A 105 0.10 -6.25 -19.70
C ALA A 105 -0.40 -7.09 -18.52
N LEU A 106 -0.85 -8.32 -18.77
CA LEU A 106 -1.33 -9.24 -17.74
C LEU A 106 -0.20 -9.72 -16.83
N SER A 107 1.04 -9.82 -17.31
CA SER A 107 2.17 -10.32 -16.51
C SER A 107 2.40 -9.51 -15.22
N ILE A 108 2.27 -8.18 -15.27
CA ILE A 108 2.36 -7.31 -14.08
C ILE A 108 1.23 -7.62 -13.11
N HIS A 109 0.00 -7.77 -13.61
CA HIS A 109 -1.17 -8.05 -12.79
C HIS A 109 -1.10 -9.44 -12.14
N ILE A 110 -0.66 -10.45 -12.89
CA ILE A 110 -0.44 -11.81 -12.40
C ILE A 110 0.64 -11.80 -11.33
N LEU A 111 1.77 -11.15 -11.59
CA LEU A 111 2.85 -11.03 -10.61
C LEU A 111 2.38 -10.33 -9.32
N ALA A 112 1.62 -9.24 -9.44
CA ALA A 112 1.03 -8.53 -8.31
C ALA A 112 0.02 -9.39 -7.53
N LEU A 113 -0.79 -10.20 -8.22
CA LEU A 113 -1.72 -11.14 -7.61
C LEU A 113 -0.97 -12.23 -6.82
N VAL A 114 0.05 -12.83 -7.42
CA VAL A 114 0.88 -13.87 -6.78
C VAL A 114 1.64 -13.32 -5.57
N GLN A 115 2.17 -12.09 -5.66
CA GLN A 115 2.84 -11.38 -4.57
C GLN A 115 1.90 -11.04 -3.41
N SER A 116 0.64 -10.70 -3.71
CA SER A 116 -0.33 -10.26 -2.70
C SER A 116 -1.16 -11.39 -2.09
N HIS A 117 -1.14 -12.59 -2.70
CA HIS A 117 -1.93 -13.72 -2.24
C HIS A 117 -1.53 -14.15 -0.82
N GLY A 118 -2.49 -14.09 0.11
CA GLY A 118 -2.28 -14.47 1.51
C GLY A 118 -1.47 -13.47 2.34
N MET A 119 -1.20 -12.27 1.82
CA MET A 119 -0.58 -11.19 2.59
C MET A 119 -1.59 -10.56 3.57
N PRO A 120 -1.12 -10.04 4.71
CA PRO A 120 -1.96 -9.23 5.60
C PRO A 120 -2.62 -8.07 4.83
N LYS A 121 -3.87 -7.74 5.18
CA LYS A 121 -4.62 -6.65 4.53
C LYS A 121 -3.88 -5.33 4.61
N ARG A 122 -3.24 -5.05 5.74
CA ARG A 122 -2.39 -3.88 5.95
C ARG A 122 -1.03 -4.35 6.45
N LEU A 123 0.02 -3.76 5.88
CA LEU A 123 1.38 -4.01 6.31
C LEU A 123 1.78 -2.98 7.37
N PRO A 124 2.70 -3.33 8.28
CA PRO A 124 3.37 -2.35 9.13
C PRO A 124 4.02 -1.25 8.29
N TYR A 125 4.02 -0.03 8.80
CA TYR A 125 4.62 1.10 8.09
C TYR A 125 5.18 2.13 9.06
N ARG A 126 6.16 2.92 8.58
CA ARG A 126 6.63 4.10 9.32
C ARG A 126 5.80 5.33 8.98
N THR A 127 5.39 6.08 9.99
CA THR A 127 4.74 7.38 9.83
C THR A 127 5.79 8.43 9.42
N ARG A 128 5.33 9.62 9.02
CA ARG A 128 6.23 10.74 8.70
C ARG A 128 7.07 11.19 9.90
N PHE A 129 6.60 10.92 11.12
CA PHE A 129 7.29 11.23 12.37
C PHE A 129 8.25 10.11 12.82
N GLY A 130 8.40 9.04 12.02
CA GLY A 130 9.30 7.93 12.30
C GLY A 130 8.70 6.81 13.16
N GLU A 131 7.49 7.01 13.69
CA GLU A 131 6.78 5.99 14.47
C GLU A 131 6.51 4.75 13.61
N LEU A 132 6.65 3.58 14.20
CA LEU A 132 6.24 2.33 13.58
C LEU A 132 4.79 2.04 13.95
N ARG A 133 3.94 1.89 12.93
CA ARG A 133 2.54 1.53 13.11
C ARG A 133 2.30 0.12 12.60
N ILE A 134 1.78 -0.74 13.48
CA ILE A 134 1.47 -2.14 13.20
C ILE A 134 -0.05 -2.28 13.23
N PRO A 135 -0.70 -2.43 12.06
CA PRO A 135 -2.15 -2.45 11.97
C PRO A 135 -2.75 -3.81 12.32
N ASP A 136 -4.03 -3.81 12.71
CA ASP A 136 -4.88 -5.00 12.83
C ASP A 136 -4.33 -6.10 13.79
N VAL A 137 -3.68 -5.73 14.89
CA VAL A 137 -3.11 -6.68 15.88
C VAL A 137 -4.20 -7.16 16.84
N PRO A 138 -4.27 -8.47 17.20
CA PRO A 138 -5.17 -8.95 18.25
C PRO A 138 -4.97 -8.19 19.57
N VAL A 139 -6.06 -7.80 20.23
CA VAL A 139 -6.01 -6.97 21.44
C VAL A 139 -5.19 -7.62 22.56
N GLU A 140 -5.25 -8.94 22.68
CA GLU A 140 -4.51 -9.71 23.69
C GLU A 140 -2.99 -9.61 23.46
N VAL A 141 -2.57 -9.66 22.19
CA VAL A 141 -1.17 -9.47 21.80
C VAL A 141 -0.77 -8.01 22.03
N ALA A 142 -1.61 -7.06 21.64
CA ALA A 142 -1.37 -5.63 21.86
C ALA A 142 -1.17 -5.29 23.35
N GLN A 143 -1.97 -5.87 24.24
CA GLN A 143 -1.80 -5.69 25.68
C GLN A 143 -0.44 -6.19 26.19
N GLN A 144 0.03 -7.34 25.69
CA GLN A 144 1.36 -7.84 26.06
C GLN A 144 2.48 -6.97 25.53
N TRP A 145 2.32 -6.42 24.31
CA TRP A 145 3.27 -5.46 23.74
C TRP A 145 3.36 -4.20 24.60
N VAL A 146 2.22 -3.62 24.96
CA VAL A 146 2.14 -2.42 25.81
C VAL A 146 2.72 -2.69 27.20
N ALA A 147 2.42 -3.84 27.80
CA ALA A 147 2.93 -4.21 29.12
C ALA A 147 4.46 -4.37 29.16
N ARG A 148 5.06 -4.89 28.07
CA ARG A 148 6.52 -5.10 27.98
C ARG A 148 7.29 -3.86 27.53
N ASN A 149 6.61 -2.89 26.90
CA ASN A 149 7.26 -1.73 26.30
C ASN A 149 6.55 -0.44 26.73
N PRO A 150 6.96 0.16 27.86
CA PRO A 150 6.46 1.46 28.28
C PRO A 150 6.63 2.49 27.14
N GLY A 151 5.53 3.09 26.70
CA GLY A 151 5.50 4.06 25.57
C GLY A 151 4.91 3.52 24.27
N VAL A 152 4.77 2.19 24.11
CA VAL A 152 3.93 1.61 23.06
C VAL A 152 2.46 1.84 23.41
N THR A 153 1.66 2.26 22.43
CA THR A 153 0.23 2.55 22.62
C THR A 153 -0.63 1.72 21.69
N ALA A 154 -1.81 1.31 22.18
CA ALA A 154 -2.86 0.71 21.36
C ALA A 154 -3.89 1.78 21.00
N THR A 155 -4.23 1.89 19.71
CA THR A 155 -5.15 2.89 19.20
C THR A 155 -6.08 2.30 18.15
N ASP A 156 -7.34 2.70 18.18
CA ASP A 156 -8.27 2.48 17.04
C ASP A 156 -8.47 3.75 16.22
N GLU A 157 -7.67 4.81 16.48
CA GLU A 157 -7.67 6.00 15.63
C GLU A 157 -7.29 5.60 14.21
N PRO A 158 -7.89 6.18 13.16
CA PRO A 158 -7.53 5.84 11.80
C PRO A 158 -6.07 6.20 11.49
N ALA A 159 -5.44 5.39 10.63
CA ALA A 159 -4.10 5.64 10.11
C ALA A 159 -3.96 7.08 9.58
N PRO A 160 -2.85 7.80 9.89
CA PRO A 160 -2.65 9.14 9.36
C PRO A 160 -2.54 9.04 7.85
N ARG A 161 -3.17 9.98 7.14
CA ARG A 161 -3.11 9.98 5.68
C ARG A 161 -1.69 10.25 5.20
N PRO A 162 -1.21 9.57 4.14
CA PRO A 162 0.12 9.81 3.59
C PRO A 162 0.30 11.22 3.08
N HIS A 163 -0.76 11.85 2.55
CA HIS A 163 -0.76 13.21 2.03
C HIS A 163 -1.98 14.00 2.53
N SER A 164 -1.87 15.32 2.49
CA SER A 164 -2.96 16.23 2.90
C SER A 164 -4.16 16.11 1.96
N ARG A 165 -5.35 16.45 2.45
CA ARG A 165 -6.56 16.51 1.61
C ARG A 165 -6.37 17.41 0.38
N ARG A 166 -5.67 18.54 0.55
CA ARG A 166 -5.36 19.50 -0.54
C ARG A 166 -4.51 18.86 -1.64
N PHE A 167 -3.58 17.97 -1.28
CA PHE A 167 -2.79 17.23 -2.26
C PHE A 167 -3.68 16.36 -3.15
N TYR A 168 -4.58 15.56 -2.57
CA TYR A 168 -5.50 14.72 -3.33
C TYR A 168 -6.48 15.51 -4.17
N VAL A 169 -6.98 16.65 -3.67
CA VAL A 169 -7.82 17.57 -4.44
C VAL A 169 -7.06 18.08 -5.68
N ARG A 170 -5.86 18.63 -5.49
CA ARG A 170 -5.05 19.16 -6.60
C ARG A 170 -4.74 18.10 -7.64
N TRP A 171 -4.36 16.89 -7.21
CA TRP A 171 -4.09 15.77 -8.12
C TRP A 171 -5.34 15.31 -8.86
N SER A 172 -6.47 15.15 -8.16
CA SER A 172 -7.73 14.74 -8.78
C SER A 172 -8.18 15.76 -9.82
N THR A 173 -8.23 17.05 -9.47
CA THR A 173 -8.58 18.13 -10.40
C THR A 173 -7.60 18.19 -11.57
N GLY A 174 -6.30 18.19 -11.30
CA GLY A 174 -5.27 18.26 -12.35
C GLY A 174 -5.36 17.11 -13.35
N LEU A 175 -5.53 15.87 -12.87
CA LEU A 175 -5.66 14.68 -13.74
C LEU A 175 -6.95 14.70 -14.57
N LEU A 176 -8.08 15.09 -13.97
CA LEU A 176 -9.35 15.20 -14.70
C LEU A 176 -9.31 16.33 -15.73
N THR A 177 -8.77 17.50 -15.40
CA THR A 177 -8.59 18.61 -16.35
C THR A 177 -7.63 18.22 -17.47
N ALA A 178 -6.51 17.57 -17.16
CA ALA A 178 -5.58 17.07 -18.17
C ALA A 178 -6.24 16.06 -19.11
N SER A 179 -7.09 15.17 -18.58
CA SER A 179 -7.87 14.24 -19.40
C SER A 179 -8.80 14.96 -20.38
N ILE A 180 -9.50 16.01 -19.94
CA ILE A 180 -10.40 16.79 -20.80
C ILE A 180 -9.60 17.53 -21.87
N LEU A 181 -8.51 18.21 -21.49
CA LEU A 181 -7.65 18.91 -22.43
C LEU A 181 -7.06 17.97 -23.48
N LEU A 182 -6.63 16.77 -23.08
CA LEU A 182 -6.11 15.77 -24.00
C LEU A 182 -7.16 15.34 -25.04
N VAL A 183 -8.41 15.13 -24.62
CA VAL A 183 -9.52 14.84 -25.54
C VAL A 183 -9.73 15.97 -26.54
N VAL A 184 -9.74 17.23 -26.08
CA VAL A 184 -9.95 18.40 -26.95
C VAL A 184 -8.79 18.58 -27.93
N VAL A 185 -7.54 18.43 -27.47
CA VAL A 185 -6.35 18.56 -28.33
C VAL A 185 -6.30 17.47 -29.39
N LEU A 186 -6.61 16.22 -29.03
CA LEU A 186 -6.66 15.11 -29.98
C LEU A 186 -7.80 15.29 -31.00
N ALA A 187 -8.97 15.75 -30.55
CA ALA A 187 -10.08 16.05 -31.44
C ALA A 187 -9.78 17.20 -32.42
N ASN A 188 -9.04 18.22 -31.99
CA ASN A 188 -8.69 19.38 -32.82
C ASN A 188 -7.54 19.15 -33.79
N ASN A 189 -6.56 18.30 -33.44
CA ASN A 189 -5.39 18.07 -34.27
C ASN A 189 -5.65 17.11 -35.44
N GLY A 190 -6.85 16.54 -35.55
CA GLY A 190 -7.20 15.55 -36.59
C GLY A 190 -6.31 14.30 -36.62
N ARG A 191 -5.45 14.15 -35.59
CA ARG A 191 -4.49 13.07 -35.46
C ARG A 191 -5.20 11.95 -34.72
N GLU A 192 -5.69 10.98 -35.48
CA GLU A 192 -6.26 9.73 -34.97
C GLU A 192 -5.16 8.83 -34.36
N ASP A 193 -4.32 9.38 -33.47
CA ASP A 193 -3.46 8.57 -32.62
C ASP A 193 -4.37 7.89 -31.58
N SER A 194 -5.07 6.87 -32.05
CA SER A 194 -6.13 6.10 -31.38
C SER A 194 -5.69 5.62 -29.99
N ILE A 195 -4.38 5.41 -29.82
CA ILE A 195 -3.73 4.86 -28.65
C ILE A 195 -3.76 5.84 -27.46
N LEU A 196 -3.39 7.10 -27.71
CA LEU A 196 -3.40 8.14 -26.68
C LEU A 196 -4.83 8.40 -26.19
N PHE A 197 -5.77 8.37 -27.13
CA PHE A 197 -7.19 8.55 -26.83
C PHE A 197 -7.76 7.37 -26.02
N TRP A 198 -7.60 6.13 -26.49
CA TRP A 198 -8.25 4.96 -25.89
C TRP A 198 -7.61 4.47 -24.58
N MET A 199 -6.35 4.81 -24.31
CA MET A 199 -5.68 4.34 -23.08
C MET A 199 -5.39 5.46 -22.07
N LEU A 200 -4.87 6.60 -22.54
CA LEU A 200 -4.38 7.64 -21.63
C LEU A 200 -5.54 8.42 -21.00
N VAL A 201 -6.59 8.71 -21.76
CA VAL A 201 -7.81 9.37 -21.25
C VAL A 201 -8.48 8.54 -20.14
N PRO A 202 -8.83 7.24 -20.33
CA PRO A 202 -9.41 6.44 -19.24
C PRO A 202 -8.47 6.29 -18.05
N THR A 203 -7.16 6.16 -18.27
CA THR A 203 -6.18 6.06 -17.19
C THR A 203 -6.15 7.33 -16.34
N LEU A 204 -6.08 8.50 -16.96
CA LEU A 204 -6.13 9.79 -16.25
C LEU A 204 -7.44 9.95 -15.46
N ILE A 205 -8.57 9.54 -16.04
CA ILE A 205 -9.87 9.56 -15.35
C ILE A 205 -9.86 8.63 -14.14
N VAL A 206 -9.45 7.37 -14.30
CA VAL A 206 -9.42 6.39 -13.20
C VAL A 206 -8.47 6.82 -12.09
N VAL A 207 -7.27 7.32 -12.41
CA VAL A 207 -6.33 7.83 -11.41
C VAL A 207 -6.90 9.10 -10.74
N GLY A 208 -7.58 9.97 -11.50
CA GLY A 208 -8.26 11.17 -10.98
C GLY A 208 -9.41 10.84 -10.02
N ILE A 209 -10.23 9.85 -10.35
CA ILE A 209 -11.33 9.35 -9.50
C ILE A 209 -10.79 8.65 -8.27
N THR A 210 -9.78 7.78 -8.39
CA THR A 210 -9.18 7.12 -7.22
C THR A 210 -8.52 8.12 -6.27
N ALA A 211 -7.92 9.20 -6.79
CA ALA A 211 -7.47 10.32 -5.97
C ALA A 211 -8.65 11.05 -5.29
N ALA A 212 -9.78 11.24 -6.00
CA ALA A 212 -10.99 11.85 -5.45
C ALA A 212 -11.60 11.02 -4.31
N LEU A 213 -11.66 9.69 -4.46
CA LEU A 213 -12.16 8.79 -3.41
C LEU A 213 -11.32 8.87 -2.13
N LYS A 214 -10.01 9.12 -2.25
CA LYS A 214 -9.11 9.33 -1.10
C LYS A 214 -9.34 10.67 -0.37
N ILE A 215 -10.19 11.56 -0.88
CA ILE A 215 -10.56 12.83 -0.22
C ILE A 215 -11.48 12.55 0.97
N GLN A 216 -12.39 11.56 0.87
CA GLN A 216 -13.40 11.26 1.88
C GLN A 216 -12.78 10.85 3.22
N SER A 217 -13.21 11.51 4.30
CA SER A 217 -12.74 11.28 5.68
C SER A 217 -12.83 9.81 6.05
N PRO A 218 -11.80 9.20 6.70
CA PRO A 218 -12.03 7.95 7.39
C PRO A 218 -13.15 8.20 8.40
N ARG A 219 -14.22 7.41 8.30
CA ARG A 219 -15.39 7.52 9.18
C ARG A 219 -14.87 7.48 10.62
N LYS A 220 -15.03 8.59 11.35
CA LYS A 220 -14.71 8.65 12.78
C LYS A 220 -15.69 7.68 13.44
N ILE A 221 -15.19 6.59 14.00
CA ILE A 221 -16.01 5.74 14.85
C ILE A 221 -16.09 6.51 16.16
N ASP A 222 -17.21 7.21 16.38
CA ASP A 222 -17.44 7.95 17.61
C ASP A 222 -17.51 6.95 18.78
N GLY A 223 -16.55 7.03 19.71
CA GLY A 223 -16.55 6.23 20.94
C GLY A 223 -15.23 5.56 21.39
N VAL A 224 -14.08 5.83 20.75
CA VAL A 224 -12.85 5.06 21.03
C VAL A 224 -11.96 5.71 22.11
N ARG A 225 -11.72 4.96 23.19
CA ARG A 225 -10.68 5.20 24.21
C ARG A 225 -9.33 4.69 23.69
N THR A 226 -8.30 5.54 23.70
CA THR A 226 -6.91 5.07 23.67
C THR A 226 -6.63 4.26 24.94
N TRP A 227 -5.86 3.19 24.84
CA TRP A 227 -5.51 2.36 26.01
C TRP A 227 -3.99 2.11 26.10
N PRO A 228 -3.37 2.36 27.26
CA PRO A 228 -3.94 3.00 28.45
C PRO A 228 -4.40 4.45 28.16
N PRO A 229 -5.38 4.99 28.91
CA PRO A 229 -5.84 6.35 28.70
C PRO A 229 -4.65 7.30 28.82
N VAL A 230 -4.36 8.04 27.75
CA VAL A 230 -3.32 9.07 27.80
C VAL A 230 -3.81 10.14 28.77
N ASN A 231 -3.17 10.23 29.93
CA ASN A 231 -3.38 11.34 30.85
C ASN A 231 -2.71 12.55 30.19
N VAL A 232 -3.45 13.23 29.31
CA VAL A 232 -3.02 14.50 28.73
C VAL A 232 -3.11 15.51 29.86
N ASP A 233 -2.04 15.58 30.65
CA ASP A 233 -1.88 16.60 31.67
C ASP A 233 -1.75 17.93 30.92
N ARG A 234 -2.90 18.58 30.69
CA ARG A 234 -2.99 19.93 30.13
C ARG A 234 -2.54 20.92 31.20
N ARG A 235 -1.27 20.88 31.57
CA ARG A 235 -0.60 21.96 32.26
C ARG A 235 0.70 22.24 31.52
N THR A 236 0.80 23.46 31.02
CA THR A 236 1.95 24.09 30.35
C THR A 236 2.11 23.83 28.85
N ARG A 237 1.43 24.64 28.03
CA ARG A 237 2.04 25.74 27.25
C ARG A 237 0.97 26.45 26.42
#